data_AF-A0AAP0J8D5-F1
#
_entry.id   AF-A0AAP0J8D5-F1
#
_cell.length_a   1.000
_cell.length_b   1.000
_cell.length_c   1.000
_cell.angle_alpha   90.00
_cell.angle_beta   90.00
_cell.angle_gamma   90.00
#
_symmetry.space_group_name_H-M   'P 1'
#
loop_
_entity.id
_entity.type
_entity.pdbx_description
1 polymer ?
#
loop_
_entity_poly.entity_id
_entity_poly.type
_entity_poly.pdbx_seq_one_letter_code
_entity_poly.pdbx_strand_id
1 'polypeptide(L)'
;MATSHHVRSISLPSTSDPLTLKVEEQLNRSKSSEVASTSSPICHNLNGLRDLYDSVDELLHLPHTLQALPCLTSKECVNELLEESLRTIDICSTTRDVLLQLKEMVQDLQSAVRRKRGVELNEVIREYMVSKKKVIKRVHQCLVGEIKNMENKHSYLDDTSMVAIVGEQTINVFKGLLCTVSQPGRQRKPSRWSLVSKLMSTRRVASCDVEGAAEISEFEKVDEALSTLITRKSPKETEAVVDAQNLQKQLKAMNLSIQNIEEGLDRVCRSTIKTRVSLLNFLNH
;
A
#
# COMPACT_ATOMS: atom_id res chain seq x y z
N MET A 1 32.82 -38.59 45.61
CA MET A 1 33.58 -37.88 44.56
C MET A 1 32.65 -37.71 43.37
N ALA A 2 32.17 -36.49 43.12
CA ALA A 2 31.25 -36.20 42.03
C ALA A 2 32.04 -35.76 40.80
N THR A 3 31.84 -36.43 39.68
CA THR A 3 32.47 -36.10 38.39
C THR A 3 31.77 -34.90 37.76
N SER A 4 32.50 -33.79 37.63
CA SER A 4 32.08 -32.60 36.88
C SER A 4 32.10 -32.92 35.38
N HIS A 5 30.92 -32.91 34.75
CA HIS A 5 30.81 -32.92 33.29
C HIS A 5 30.80 -31.48 32.77
N HIS A 6 31.87 -31.07 32.11
CA HIS A 6 31.90 -29.85 31.31
C HIS A 6 31.07 -30.09 30.03
N VAL A 7 29.83 -29.57 30.01
CA VAL A 7 29.09 -29.40 28.76
C VAL A 7 29.74 -28.25 28.00
N ARG A 8 30.47 -28.56 26.93
CA ARG A 8 30.94 -27.56 25.97
C ARG A 8 29.77 -27.21 25.05
N SER A 9 29.28 -25.98 25.17
CA SER A 9 28.35 -25.41 24.20
C SER A 9 29.04 -25.32 22.84
N ILE A 10 28.52 -26.05 21.86
CA ILE A 10 28.86 -25.90 20.45
C ILE A 10 27.98 -24.80 19.85
N SER A 11 28.38 -23.54 20.03
CA SER A 11 27.83 -22.46 19.21
C SER A 11 28.42 -22.59 17.81
N LEU A 12 27.67 -23.21 16.91
CA LEU A 12 27.90 -23.07 15.47
C LEU A 12 27.70 -21.60 15.11
N PRO A 13 28.62 -20.95 14.38
CA PRO A 13 28.34 -19.64 13.83
C PRO A 13 27.19 -19.78 12.85
N SER A 14 26.06 -19.15 13.16
CA SER A 14 24.97 -18.92 12.23
C SER A 14 25.53 -18.04 11.10
N THR A 15 25.97 -18.65 10.01
CA THR A 15 26.42 -17.94 8.80
C THR A 15 25.20 -17.44 8.03
N SER A 16 24.36 -16.63 8.66
CA SER A 16 23.51 -15.71 7.92
C SER A 16 24.37 -14.48 7.63
N ASP A 17 24.49 -14.13 6.35
CA ASP A 17 25.25 -12.97 5.89
C ASP A 17 24.84 -11.74 6.72
N PRO A 18 25.78 -10.92 7.25
CA PRO A 18 25.47 -9.71 8.00
C PRO A 18 24.44 -8.80 7.31
N LEU A 19 24.35 -8.87 5.99
CA LEU A 19 23.37 -8.13 5.19
C LEU A 19 22.01 -8.80 5.12
N THR A 20 21.95 -10.13 5.01
CA THR A 20 20.68 -10.86 5.15
C THR A 20 20.11 -10.63 6.53
N LEU A 21 20.96 -10.59 7.57
CA LEU A 21 20.55 -10.19 8.91
C LEU A 21 20.08 -8.73 8.98
N LYS A 22 20.75 -7.77 8.31
CA LYS A 22 20.30 -6.36 8.30
C LYS A 22 18.98 -6.20 7.54
N VAL A 23 18.81 -6.85 6.39
CA VAL A 23 17.57 -6.83 5.60
C VAL A 23 16.45 -7.57 6.34
N GLU A 24 16.74 -8.71 6.95
CA GLU A 24 15.79 -9.49 7.75
C GLU A 24 15.43 -8.78 9.06
N GLU A 25 16.37 -8.09 9.70
CA GLU A 25 16.14 -7.26 10.89
C GLU A 25 15.30 -6.03 10.53
N GLN A 26 15.52 -5.37 9.38
CA GLN A 26 14.65 -4.29 8.90
C GLN A 26 13.27 -4.81 8.49
N LEU A 27 13.20 -5.98 7.83
CA LEU A 27 11.94 -6.63 7.47
C LEU A 27 11.16 -7.04 8.72
N ASN A 28 11.82 -7.57 9.74
CA ASN A 28 11.20 -7.93 11.02
C ASN A 28 10.86 -6.71 11.86
N ARG A 29 11.63 -5.62 11.80
CA ARG A 29 11.30 -4.33 12.42
C ARG A 29 10.08 -3.71 11.76
N SER A 30 9.94 -3.81 10.43
CA SER A 30 8.74 -3.39 9.72
C SER A 30 7.52 -4.24 10.11
N LYS A 31 7.68 -5.55 10.36
CA LYS A 31 6.62 -6.40 10.89
C LYS A 31 6.26 -6.11 12.36
N SER A 32 7.22 -5.64 13.18
CA SER A 32 7.02 -5.40 14.62
C SER A 32 6.55 -3.97 14.95
N SER A 33 6.74 -3.00 14.05
CA SER A 33 6.36 -1.60 14.24
C SER A 33 4.86 -1.29 14.00
N GLU A 34 4.02 -2.33 13.88
CA GLU A 34 2.55 -2.21 13.90
C GLU A 34 2.00 -1.76 15.27
N VAL A 35 2.77 -1.92 16.36
CA VAL A 35 2.23 -1.79 17.73
C VAL A 35 2.35 -0.37 18.32
N ALA A 36 3.08 0.56 17.69
CA ALA A 36 3.39 1.88 18.29
C ALA A 36 3.13 3.11 17.39
N SER A 37 2.72 2.94 16.13
CA SER A 37 2.61 4.05 15.18
C SER A 37 1.18 4.59 15.04
N THR A 38 1.01 5.91 15.15
CA THR A 38 -0.26 6.62 14.86
C THR A 38 -0.56 6.76 13.37
N SER A 39 0.30 6.21 12.50
CA SER A 39 0.15 6.26 11.04
C SER A 39 -0.72 5.11 10.53
N SER A 40 -1.59 5.36 9.55
CA SER A 40 -2.36 4.29 8.89
C SER A 40 -1.44 3.15 8.40
N PRO A 41 -1.87 1.88 8.45
CA PRO A 41 -1.03 0.72 8.09
C PRO A 41 -0.34 0.85 6.73
N ILE A 42 -1.00 1.49 5.76
CA ILE A 42 -0.42 1.70 4.43
C ILE A 42 0.77 2.67 4.41
N CYS A 43 0.76 3.70 5.25
CA CYS A 43 1.87 4.66 5.35
C CYS A 43 3.12 3.99 5.94
N HIS A 44 2.91 3.09 6.90
CA HIS A 44 3.97 2.27 7.45
C HIS A 44 4.59 1.38 6.36
N ASN A 45 3.76 0.70 5.56
CA ASN A 45 4.24 -0.15 4.47
C ASN A 45 5.00 0.64 3.39
N LEU A 46 4.53 1.84 3.03
CA LEU A 46 5.24 2.73 2.10
C LEU A 46 6.61 3.17 2.66
N ASN A 47 6.70 3.44 3.96
CA ASN A 47 7.97 3.75 4.61
C ASN A 47 8.91 2.53 4.60
N GLY A 48 8.41 1.32 4.84
CA GLY A 48 9.20 0.10 4.74
C GLY A 48 9.76 -0.12 3.33
N LEU A 49 8.96 0.16 2.28
CA LEU A 49 9.44 0.08 0.90
C LEU A 49 10.51 1.13 0.58
N ARG A 50 10.35 2.36 1.06
CA ARG A 50 11.40 3.39 0.97
C ARG A 50 12.69 2.90 1.63
N ASP A 51 12.60 2.42 2.87
CA ASP A 51 13.78 1.97 3.64
C ASP A 51 14.49 0.80 2.95
N LEU A 52 13.75 -0.06 2.25
CA LEU A 52 14.30 -1.12 1.42
C LEU A 52 15.11 -0.56 0.24
N TYR A 53 14.58 0.40 -0.51
CA TYR A 53 15.30 1.04 -1.61
C TYR A 53 16.53 1.82 -1.13
N ASP A 54 16.43 2.50 0.01
CA ASP A 54 17.57 3.17 0.65
C ASP A 54 18.63 2.15 1.08
N SER A 55 18.23 0.99 1.59
CA SER A 55 19.16 -0.09 1.96
C SER A 55 19.87 -0.67 0.73
N VAL A 56 19.15 -0.88 -0.37
CA VAL A 56 19.76 -1.30 -1.64
C VAL A 56 20.74 -0.24 -2.14
N ASP A 57 20.40 1.03 -2.06
CA ASP A 57 21.28 2.14 -2.41
C ASP A 57 22.56 2.15 -1.55
N GLU A 58 22.44 2.00 -0.22
CA GLU A 58 23.59 1.89 0.68
C GLU A 58 24.49 0.71 0.28
N LEU A 59 23.92 -0.46 -0.03
CA LEU A 59 24.67 -1.65 -0.41
C LEU A 59 25.52 -1.44 -1.67
N LEU A 60 25.00 -0.71 -2.65
CA LEU A 60 25.73 -0.38 -3.89
C LEU A 60 26.97 0.50 -3.63
N HIS A 61 26.98 1.24 -2.52
CA HIS A 61 28.09 2.12 -2.14
C HIS A 61 29.15 1.44 -1.25
N LEU A 62 28.92 0.21 -0.78
CA LEU A 62 29.90 -0.54 0.04
C LEU A 62 30.68 -1.54 -0.83
N PRO A 63 31.96 -1.27 -1.17
CA PRO A 63 32.70 -2.09 -2.15
C PRO A 63 32.99 -3.52 -1.69
N HIS A 64 33.11 -3.75 -0.38
CA HIS A 64 33.45 -5.07 0.18
C HIS A 64 32.26 -6.03 0.24
N THR A 65 31.03 -5.53 0.31
CA THR A 65 29.81 -6.35 0.34
C THR A 65 29.39 -6.86 -1.03
N LEU A 66 29.84 -6.22 -2.11
CA LEU A 66 29.55 -6.64 -3.49
C LEU A 66 30.25 -7.95 -3.87
N GLN A 67 31.39 -8.25 -3.25
CA GLN A 67 32.12 -9.51 -3.46
C GLN A 67 31.42 -10.71 -2.82
N ALA A 68 30.49 -10.47 -1.89
CA ALA A 68 29.69 -11.48 -1.20
C ALA A 68 28.29 -11.68 -1.81
N LEU A 69 27.89 -10.88 -2.81
CA LEU A 69 26.57 -10.91 -3.43
C LEU A 69 26.63 -11.38 -4.89
N PRO A 70 26.43 -12.69 -5.16
CA PRO A 70 26.42 -13.25 -6.52
C PRO A 70 25.38 -12.60 -7.46
N CYS A 71 24.31 -12.01 -6.92
CA CYS A 71 23.32 -11.31 -7.74
C CYS A 71 23.87 -9.98 -8.27
N LEU A 72 24.44 -9.14 -7.40
CA LEU A 72 24.93 -7.82 -7.79
C LEU A 72 26.21 -7.87 -8.65
N THR A 73 26.82 -9.05 -8.81
CA THR A 73 27.96 -9.25 -9.72
C THR A 73 27.55 -9.62 -11.15
N SER A 74 26.28 -9.96 -11.40
CA SER A 74 25.75 -10.25 -12.74
C SER A 74 25.07 -9.01 -13.33
N LYS A 75 25.44 -8.68 -14.57
CA LYS A 75 24.83 -7.60 -15.35
C LYS A 75 23.32 -7.83 -15.56
N GLU A 76 22.90 -9.09 -15.69
CA GLU A 76 21.50 -9.48 -15.82
C GLU A 76 20.69 -9.11 -14.57
N CYS A 77 21.14 -9.46 -13.37
CA CYS A 77 20.45 -9.11 -12.11
C CYS A 77 20.35 -7.59 -11.92
N VAL A 78 21.41 -6.83 -12.23
CA VAL A 78 21.37 -5.36 -12.15
C VAL A 78 20.36 -4.76 -13.15
N ASN A 79 20.30 -5.29 -14.37
CA ASN A 79 19.29 -4.88 -15.35
C ASN A 79 17.87 -5.21 -14.89
N GLU A 80 17.64 -6.38 -14.29
CA GLU A 80 16.33 -6.74 -13.74
C GLU A 80 15.91 -5.82 -12.59
N LEU A 81 16.86 -5.43 -11.73
CA LEU A 81 16.61 -4.48 -10.65
C LEU A 81 16.36 -3.06 -11.18
N LEU A 82 17.03 -2.66 -12.26
CA LEU A 82 16.68 -1.44 -12.99
C LEU A 82 15.24 -1.54 -13.53
N GLU A 83 14.88 -2.62 -14.18
CA GLU A 83 13.51 -2.81 -14.67
C GLU A 83 12.46 -2.81 -13.54
N GLU A 84 12.81 -3.34 -12.36
CA GLU A 84 11.97 -3.31 -11.16
C GLU A 84 11.81 -1.90 -10.58
N SER A 85 12.91 -1.14 -10.48
CA SER A 85 12.89 0.25 -10.04
C SER A 85 12.01 1.13 -10.95
N LEU A 86 12.06 0.91 -12.27
CA LEU A 86 11.24 1.64 -13.23
C LEU A 86 9.75 1.35 -13.02
N ARG A 87 9.38 0.07 -12.91
CA ARG A 87 7.99 -0.34 -12.62
C ARG A 87 7.46 0.31 -11.34
N THR A 88 8.29 0.35 -10.29
CA THR A 88 7.94 0.98 -9.02
C THR A 88 7.68 2.47 -9.16
N ILE A 89 8.52 3.19 -9.92
CA ILE A 89 8.34 4.63 -10.20
C ILE A 89 7.04 4.86 -10.98
N ASP A 90 6.76 4.03 -11.99
CA ASP A 90 5.59 4.16 -12.86
C ASP A 90 4.28 3.94 -12.07
N ILE A 91 4.22 2.87 -11.27
CA ILE A 91 3.04 2.58 -10.45
C ILE A 91 2.85 3.63 -9.34
N CYS A 92 3.92 4.13 -8.71
CA CYS A 92 3.81 5.24 -7.76
C CYS A 92 3.24 6.50 -8.41
N SER A 93 3.79 6.88 -9.56
CA SER A 93 3.41 8.10 -10.28
C SER A 93 1.95 8.04 -10.72
N THR A 94 1.56 6.95 -11.39
CA THR A 94 0.19 6.76 -11.87
C THR A 94 -0.80 6.71 -10.71
N THR A 95 -0.44 6.05 -9.60
CA THR A 95 -1.33 5.98 -8.42
C THR A 95 -1.51 7.35 -7.77
N ARG A 96 -0.43 8.13 -7.64
CA ARG A 96 -0.49 9.49 -7.11
C ARG A 96 -1.39 10.39 -7.96
N ASP A 97 -1.29 10.31 -9.29
CA ASP A 97 -2.13 11.10 -10.19
C ASP A 97 -3.63 10.81 -10.04
N VAL A 98 -4.00 9.55 -9.81
CA VAL A 98 -5.40 9.18 -9.57
C VAL A 98 -5.85 9.56 -8.15
N LEU A 99 -4.97 9.49 -7.15
CA LEU A 99 -5.26 9.95 -5.79
C LEU A 99 -5.46 11.47 -5.72
N LEU A 100 -4.72 12.25 -6.51
CA LEU A 100 -4.93 13.70 -6.64
C LEU A 100 -6.34 14.02 -7.12
N GLN A 101 -6.87 13.30 -8.11
CA GLN A 101 -8.25 13.48 -8.57
C GLN A 101 -9.25 13.18 -7.46
N LEU A 102 -9.02 12.13 -6.67
CA LEU A 102 -9.88 11.81 -5.54
C LEU A 102 -9.84 12.91 -4.46
N LYS A 103 -8.66 13.46 -4.20
CA LYS A 103 -8.44 14.54 -3.25
C LYS A 103 -9.19 15.82 -3.64
N GLU A 104 -9.11 16.22 -4.90
CA GLU A 104 -9.86 17.35 -5.46
C GLU A 104 -11.36 17.15 -5.23
N MET A 105 -11.89 15.97 -5.55
CA MET A 105 -13.30 15.65 -5.32
C MET A 105 -13.71 15.70 -3.85
N VAL A 106 -12.84 15.24 -2.94
CA VAL A 106 -13.08 15.36 -1.49
C VAL A 106 -13.15 16.82 -1.07
N GLN A 107 -12.25 17.66 -1.58
CA GLN A 107 -12.22 19.10 -1.29
C GLN A 107 -13.43 19.84 -1.86
N ASP A 108 -13.89 19.47 -3.05
CA ASP A 108 -15.10 19.99 -3.67
C ASP A 108 -16.34 19.64 -2.83
N LEU A 109 -16.44 18.38 -2.40
CA LEU A 109 -17.54 17.96 -1.54
C LEU A 109 -17.50 18.67 -0.18
N GLN A 110 -16.33 18.80 0.44
CA GLN A 110 -16.18 19.58 1.68
C GLN A 110 -16.67 21.02 1.49
N SER A 111 -16.32 21.64 0.38
CA SER A 111 -16.72 23.00 0.04
C SER A 111 -18.23 23.10 -0.22
N ALA A 112 -18.84 22.08 -0.81
CA ALA A 112 -20.28 22.00 -1.00
C ALA A 112 -21.04 21.80 0.31
N VAL A 113 -20.58 20.90 1.19
CA VAL A 113 -21.17 20.67 2.53
C VAL A 113 -21.18 21.95 3.36
N ARG A 114 -20.14 22.79 3.26
CA ARG A 114 -20.11 24.08 3.95
C ARG A 114 -21.17 25.05 3.42
N ARG A 115 -21.36 25.12 2.10
CA ARG A 115 -22.15 26.15 1.41
C ARG A 115 -23.61 25.78 1.11
N LYS A 116 -23.91 24.51 0.88
CA LYS A 116 -25.21 24.04 0.39
C LYS A 116 -26.00 23.29 1.46
N ARG A 117 -27.32 23.23 1.33
CA ARG A 117 -28.23 22.50 2.23
C ARG A 117 -29.34 21.82 1.43
N GLY A 118 -30.04 20.87 2.05
CA GLY A 118 -31.24 20.26 1.48
C GLY A 118 -31.02 19.55 0.15
N VAL A 119 -31.90 19.82 -0.83
CA VAL A 119 -31.93 19.14 -2.14
C VAL A 119 -30.63 19.34 -2.92
N GLU A 120 -30.10 20.56 -2.95
CA GLU A 120 -28.86 20.87 -3.68
C GLU A 120 -27.65 20.10 -3.14
N LEU A 121 -27.55 19.95 -1.81
CA LEU A 121 -26.48 19.17 -1.20
C LEU A 121 -26.62 17.69 -1.55
N ASN A 122 -27.85 17.16 -1.54
CA ASN A 122 -28.12 15.77 -1.89
C ASN A 122 -27.75 15.43 -3.35
N GLU A 123 -27.94 16.37 -4.28
CA GLU A 123 -27.50 16.23 -5.67
C GLU A 123 -25.99 16.15 -5.79
N VAL A 124 -25.26 17.06 -5.12
CA VAL A 124 -23.78 17.05 -5.10
C VAL A 124 -23.24 15.78 -4.47
N ILE A 125 -23.85 15.30 -3.38
CA ILE A 125 -23.47 14.03 -2.74
C ILE A 125 -23.63 12.86 -3.72
N ARG A 126 -24.76 12.78 -4.43
CA ARG A 126 -24.99 11.70 -5.42
C ARG A 126 -23.97 11.75 -6.55
N GLU A 127 -23.69 12.93 -7.08
CA GLU A 127 -22.69 13.13 -8.12
C GLU A 127 -21.28 12.72 -7.63
N TYR A 128 -20.89 13.17 -6.44
CA TYR A 128 -19.63 12.76 -5.81
C TYR A 128 -19.52 11.24 -5.68
N MET A 129 -20.56 10.55 -5.20
CA MET A 129 -20.53 9.09 -5.05
C MET A 129 -20.33 8.36 -6.39
N VAL A 130 -21.01 8.83 -7.44
CA VAL A 130 -20.85 8.28 -8.79
C VAL A 130 -19.43 8.51 -9.31
N SER A 131 -18.92 9.73 -9.16
CA SER A 131 -17.56 10.09 -9.58
C SER A 131 -16.52 9.32 -8.77
N LYS A 132 -16.69 9.19 -7.45
CA LYS A 132 -15.73 8.50 -6.54
C LYS A 132 -15.58 7.05 -6.98
N LYS A 133 -16.71 6.40 -7.27
CA LYS A 133 -16.73 5.03 -7.78
C LYS A 133 -15.98 4.89 -9.10
N LYS A 134 -16.06 5.87 -10.01
CA LYS A 134 -15.29 5.88 -11.26
C LYS A 134 -13.79 6.04 -11.00
N VAL A 135 -13.38 6.95 -10.12
CA VAL A 135 -11.97 7.17 -9.77
C VAL A 135 -11.38 5.92 -9.10
N ILE A 136 -12.05 5.37 -8.08
CA ILE A 136 -11.62 4.13 -7.41
C ILE A 136 -11.49 2.97 -8.41
N LYS A 137 -12.42 2.85 -9.37
CA LYS A 137 -12.31 1.85 -10.42
C LYS A 137 -11.04 2.04 -11.27
N ARG A 138 -10.65 3.28 -11.58
CA ARG A 138 -9.38 3.57 -12.28
C ARG A 138 -8.16 3.22 -11.43
N VAL A 139 -8.15 3.59 -10.14
CA VAL A 139 -7.08 3.17 -9.20
C VAL A 139 -6.94 1.65 -9.22
N HIS A 140 -8.07 0.95 -9.10
CA HIS A 140 -8.10 -0.50 -9.08
C HIS A 140 -7.54 -1.10 -10.37
N GLN A 141 -7.96 -0.59 -11.53
CA GLN A 141 -7.46 -1.07 -12.83
C GLN A 141 -5.96 -0.83 -12.99
N CYS A 142 -5.45 0.34 -12.62
CA CYS A 142 -4.03 0.67 -12.67
C CYS A 142 -3.21 -0.28 -11.79
N LEU A 143 -3.55 -0.40 -10.51
CA LEU A 143 -2.81 -1.21 -9.56
C LEU A 143 -2.89 -2.70 -9.90
N VAL A 144 -4.06 -3.22 -10.26
CA VAL A 144 -4.21 -4.66 -10.58
C VAL A 144 -3.46 -5.04 -11.85
N GLY A 145 -3.42 -4.16 -12.85
CA GLY A 145 -2.65 -4.39 -14.07
C GLY A 145 -1.16 -4.53 -13.78
N GLU A 146 -0.60 -3.55 -13.06
CA GLU A 146 0.82 -3.53 -12.72
C GLU A 146 1.21 -4.64 -11.76
N ILE A 147 0.44 -4.90 -10.70
CA ILE A 147 0.69 -6.00 -9.76
C ILE A 147 0.78 -7.33 -10.50
N LYS A 148 -0.15 -7.61 -11.42
CA LYS A 148 -0.13 -8.87 -12.20
C LYS A 148 1.08 -8.95 -13.13
N ASN A 149 1.47 -7.83 -13.73
CA ASN A 149 2.65 -7.76 -14.58
C ASN A 149 3.91 -8.11 -13.78
N MET A 150 4.04 -7.55 -12.57
CA MET A 150 5.13 -7.83 -11.65
C MET A 150 5.13 -9.29 -11.17
N GLU A 151 3.99 -9.82 -10.72
CA GLU A 151 3.86 -11.22 -10.27
C GLU A 151 4.28 -12.22 -11.36
N ASN A 152 3.85 -12.00 -12.61
CA ASN A 152 4.26 -12.85 -13.73
C ASN A 152 5.77 -12.79 -13.97
N LYS A 153 6.38 -11.60 -13.83
CA LYS A 153 7.83 -11.43 -13.99
C LYS A 153 8.64 -12.02 -12.84
N HIS A 154 8.08 -12.12 -11.64
CA HIS A 154 8.80 -12.69 -10.50
C HIS A 154 8.66 -14.22 -10.39
N SER A 155 7.71 -14.82 -11.13
CA SER A 155 7.40 -16.26 -11.06
C SER A 155 8.56 -17.22 -11.40
N TYR A 156 9.63 -16.73 -12.02
CA TYR A 156 10.81 -17.52 -12.41
C TYR A 156 12.07 -17.13 -11.66
N LEU A 157 12.00 -16.12 -10.77
CA LEU A 157 13.14 -15.67 -10.00
C LEU A 157 13.35 -16.60 -8.80
N ASP A 158 14.61 -16.71 -8.37
CA ASP A 158 14.91 -17.34 -7.09
C ASP A 158 14.42 -16.44 -5.95
N ASP A 159 13.68 -17.02 -5.00
CA ASP A 159 13.03 -16.31 -3.89
C ASP A 159 14.05 -15.58 -2.97
N THR A 160 15.31 -15.99 -3.00
CA THR A 160 16.39 -15.34 -2.23
C THR A 160 17.11 -14.22 -2.98
N SER A 161 16.80 -14.04 -4.27
CA SER A 161 17.38 -12.97 -5.07
C SER A 161 16.89 -11.60 -4.62
N MET A 162 17.77 -10.59 -4.70
CA MET A 162 17.44 -9.21 -4.33
C MET A 162 16.27 -8.66 -5.15
N VAL A 163 16.20 -9.01 -6.44
CA VAL A 163 15.11 -8.62 -7.34
C VAL A 163 13.78 -9.21 -6.86
N ALA A 164 13.74 -10.49 -6.50
CA ALA A 164 12.54 -11.14 -5.97
C ALA A 164 12.08 -10.50 -4.66
N ILE A 165 13.01 -10.23 -3.72
CA ILE A 165 12.69 -9.59 -2.43
C ILE A 165 12.11 -8.19 -2.64
N VAL A 166 12.79 -7.33 -3.42
CA VAL A 166 12.31 -5.97 -3.72
C VAL A 166 10.96 -6.01 -4.44
N GLY A 167 10.84 -6.92 -5.41
CA GLY A 167 9.61 -7.12 -6.17
C GLY A 167 8.43 -7.55 -5.31
N GLU A 168 8.62 -8.54 -4.45
CA GLU A 168 7.59 -9.05 -3.54
C GLU A 168 7.12 -7.96 -2.56
N GLN A 169 8.05 -7.24 -1.94
CA GLN A 169 7.72 -6.14 -1.02
C GLN A 169 6.95 -5.03 -1.74
N THR A 170 7.37 -4.67 -2.96
CA THR A 170 6.66 -3.70 -3.80
C THR A 170 5.22 -4.16 -4.08
N ILE A 171 5.05 -5.41 -4.55
CA ILE A 171 3.72 -6.01 -4.80
C ILE A 171 2.84 -5.96 -3.55
N ASN A 172 3.37 -6.36 -2.39
CA ASN A 172 2.61 -6.42 -1.14
C ASN A 172 2.16 -5.04 -0.68
N VAL A 173 3.01 -4.02 -0.80
CA VAL A 173 2.66 -2.63 -0.48
C VAL A 173 1.53 -2.12 -1.38
N PHE A 174 1.61 -2.37 -2.69
CA PHE A 174 0.58 -1.93 -3.63
C PHE A 174 -0.72 -2.73 -3.54
N LYS A 175 -0.67 -4.01 -3.14
CA LYS A 175 -1.87 -4.77 -2.74
C LYS A 175 -2.52 -4.18 -1.50
N GLY A 176 -1.72 -3.80 -0.50
CA GLY A 176 -2.21 -3.09 0.69
C GLY A 176 -2.90 -1.78 0.32
N LEU A 177 -2.27 -0.97 -0.54
CA LEU A 177 -2.83 0.28 -1.03
C LEU A 177 -4.15 0.07 -1.77
N LEU A 178 -4.18 -0.95 -2.64
CA LEU A 178 -5.39 -1.35 -3.35
C LEU A 178 -6.51 -1.69 -2.38
N CYS A 179 -6.23 -2.46 -1.32
CA CYS A 179 -7.19 -2.80 -0.28
C CYS A 179 -7.68 -1.54 0.47
N THR A 180 -6.80 -0.60 0.81
CA THR A 180 -7.18 0.67 1.47
C THR A 180 -8.12 1.52 0.63
N VAL A 181 -7.88 1.65 -0.67
CA VAL A 181 -8.67 2.54 -1.56
C VAL A 181 -9.90 1.85 -2.13
N SER A 182 -9.83 0.54 -2.38
CA SER A 182 -10.87 -0.22 -3.10
C SER A 182 -11.92 -0.82 -2.19
N GLN A 183 -11.78 -0.75 -0.87
CA GLN A 183 -12.67 -1.41 0.08
C GLN A 183 -14.14 -1.15 -0.31
N PRO A 184 -14.82 -2.17 -0.85
CA PRO A 184 -16.21 -2.01 -1.21
C PRO A 184 -16.98 -1.99 0.09
N GLY A 185 -17.66 -0.88 0.37
CA GLY A 185 -18.52 -0.76 1.54
C GLY A 185 -19.31 -2.07 1.73
N ARG A 186 -19.29 -2.60 2.96
CA ARG A 186 -19.93 -3.85 3.44
C ARG A 186 -21.45 -3.94 3.19
N GLN A 187 -22.00 -3.18 2.27
CA GLN A 187 -23.38 -3.23 1.81
C GLN A 187 -23.49 -4.13 0.56
N ARG A 188 -23.12 -5.41 0.67
CA ARG A 188 -23.75 -6.44 -0.17
C ARG A 188 -24.81 -7.10 0.68
N LYS A 189 -26.06 -6.64 0.56
CA LYS A 189 -27.22 -7.48 0.93
C LYS A 189 -27.00 -8.83 0.22
N PRO A 190 -27.17 -9.98 0.89
CA PRO A 190 -27.04 -11.27 0.21
C PRO A 190 -28.11 -11.33 -0.87
N SER A 191 -27.71 -11.11 -2.12
CA SER A 191 -28.59 -11.37 -3.26
C SER A 191 -28.88 -12.86 -3.27
N ARG A 192 -30.17 -13.22 -3.34
CA ARG A 192 -30.69 -14.60 -3.35
C ARG A 192 -30.15 -15.46 -4.50
N TRP A 193 -29.38 -14.88 -5.42
CA TRP A 193 -28.69 -15.56 -6.53
C TRP A 193 -27.23 -15.96 -6.22
N SER A 194 -26.68 -15.56 -5.08
CA SER A 194 -25.29 -15.90 -4.69
C SER A 194 -25.03 -17.40 -4.47
N LEU A 195 -26.08 -18.22 -4.35
CA LEU A 195 -25.95 -19.67 -4.18
C LEU A 195 -25.71 -20.43 -5.49
N VAL A 196 -25.99 -19.85 -6.66
CA VAL A 196 -25.84 -20.54 -7.96
C VAL A 196 -24.57 -20.13 -8.71
N SER A 197 -23.86 -19.07 -8.29
CA SER A 197 -22.56 -18.69 -8.89
C SER A 197 -21.35 -19.47 -8.35
N LYS A 198 -21.57 -20.52 -7.55
CA LYS A 198 -20.50 -21.34 -6.96
C LYS A 198 -19.81 -22.30 -7.94
N LEU A 199 -20.20 -22.33 -9.22
CA LEU A 199 -19.67 -23.28 -10.20
C LEU A 199 -18.83 -22.68 -11.33
N MET A 200 -18.68 -21.35 -11.46
CA MET A 200 -17.91 -20.74 -12.57
C MET A 200 -17.08 -19.50 -12.18
N SER A 201 -16.44 -19.45 -11.01
CA SER A 201 -15.45 -18.40 -10.69
C SER A 201 -14.03 -18.92 -10.72
N THR A 202 -13.45 -18.97 -11.91
CA THR A 202 -11.99 -19.01 -12.07
C THR A 202 -11.39 -17.78 -11.40
N ARG A 203 -10.45 -18.02 -10.50
CA ARG A 203 -9.53 -17.04 -9.89
C ARG A 203 -10.16 -16.10 -8.87
N ARG A 204 -10.36 -16.61 -7.65
CA ARG A 204 -10.31 -15.78 -6.43
C ARG A 204 -8.95 -15.08 -6.42
N VAL A 205 -8.94 -13.77 -6.61
CA VAL A 205 -7.83 -12.93 -6.18
C VAL A 205 -7.99 -12.78 -4.66
N ALA A 206 -6.89 -13.06 -3.94
CA ALA A 206 -6.83 -13.15 -2.49
C ALA A 206 -7.65 -12.07 -1.78
N SER A 207 -8.54 -12.49 -0.87
CA SER A 207 -8.99 -11.58 0.19
C SER A 207 -7.76 -11.15 0.97
N CYS A 208 -7.67 -9.86 1.27
CA CYS A 208 -6.75 -9.35 2.29
C CYS A 208 -7.19 -9.98 3.62
N ASP A 209 -6.70 -11.19 3.94
CA ASP A 209 -6.85 -11.84 5.23
C ASP A 209 -5.87 -11.17 6.20
N VAL A 210 -6.18 -9.94 6.59
CA VAL A 210 -5.52 -9.30 7.73
C VAL A 210 -6.34 -9.67 8.96
N GLU A 211 -5.91 -10.72 9.66
CA GLU A 211 -6.44 -11.10 10.97
C GLU A 211 -6.12 -10.01 11.99
N GLY A 212 -7.13 -9.22 12.33
CA GLY A 212 -7.11 -8.14 13.30
C GLY A 212 -8.44 -7.42 13.18
N ALA A 213 -8.94 -6.82 14.26
CA ALA A 213 -10.16 -6.02 14.21
C ALA A 213 -9.95 -4.86 13.22
N ALA A 214 -10.34 -5.07 11.96
CA ALA A 214 -10.02 -4.17 10.86
C ALA A 214 -10.62 -2.79 11.18
N GLU A 215 -9.73 -1.86 11.51
CA GLU A 215 -10.09 -0.46 11.67
C GLU A 215 -10.76 -0.01 10.38
N ILE A 216 -12.01 0.47 10.49
CA ILE A 216 -12.81 0.95 9.35
C ILE A 216 -11.98 2.02 8.65
N SER A 217 -11.73 1.86 7.34
CA SER A 217 -10.93 2.85 6.61
C SER A 217 -11.65 4.19 6.55
N GLU A 218 -10.89 5.29 6.42
CA GLU A 218 -11.47 6.63 6.26
C GLU A 218 -12.41 6.71 5.03
N PHE A 219 -12.17 5.88 4.03
CA PHE A 219 -13.01 5.74 2.85
C PHE A 219 -14.39 5.16 3.19
N GLU A 220 -14.41 4.10 4.02
CA GLU A 220 -15.64 3.46 4.50
C GLU A 220 -16.44 4.38 5.42
N LYS A 221 -15.77 5.10 6.34
CA LYS A 221 -16.43 6.07 7.23
C LYS A 221 -17.15 7.18 6.45
N VAL A 222 -16.53 7.69 5.39
CA VAL A 222 -17.16 8.66 4.48
C VAL A 222 -18.34 8.03 3.75
N ASP A 223 -18.23 6.80 3.24
CA ASP A 223 -19.33 6.15 2.53
C ASP A 223 -20.54 5.87 3.43
N GLU A 224 -20.32 5.50 4.68
CA GLU A 224 -21.39 5.32 5.67
C GLU A 224 -22.07 6.65 6.01
N ALA A 225 -21.29 7.71 6.22
CA ALA A 225 -21.84 9.05 6.46
C ALA A 225 -22.70 9.52 5.28
N LEU A 226 -22.19 9.40 4.04
CA LEU A 226 -22.93 9.79 2.83
C LEU A 226 -24.21 8.97 2.64
N SER A 227 -24.15 7.66 2.90
CA SER A 227 -25.32 6.77 2.79
C SER A 227 -26.39 7.14 3.82
N THR A 228 -25.99 7.49 5.04
CA THR A 228 -26.91 7.94 6.09
C THR A 228 -27.60 9.24 5.69
N LEU A 229 -26.85 10.21 5.15
CA LEU A 229 -27.39 11.48 4.67
C LEU A 229 -28.40 11.32 3.52
N ILE A 230 -28.16 10.40 2.57
CA ILE A 230 -29.07 10.19 1.43
C ILE A 230 -30.34 9.44 1.82
N THR A 231 -30.23 8.45 2.71
CA THR A 231 -31.35 7.55 3.05
C THR A 231 -32.35 8.19 4.01
N ARG A 232 -31.92 9.19 4.78
CA ARG A 232 -32.75 9.85 5.79
C ARG A 232 -33.75 10.80 5.13
N LYS A 233 -35.05 10.49 5.23
CA LYS A 233 -36.12 11.39 4.79
C LYS A 233 -36.36 12.45 5.88
N SER A 234 -36.23 13.72 5.50
CA SER A 234 -36.58 14.92 6.30
C SER A 234 -36.01 14.94 7.74
N PRO A 235 -34.68 15.10 7.92
CA PRO A 235 -34.10 15.30 9.25
C PRO A 235 -34.60 16.62 9.88
N LYS A 236 -34.71 16.65 11.21
CA LYS A 236 -34.87 17.92 11.94
C LYS A 236 -33.64 18.80 11.66
N GLU A 237 -33.81 20.12 11.66
CA GLU A 237 -32.73 21.06 11.33
C GLU A 237 -31.48 20.86 12.19
N THR A 238 -31.66 20.60 13.49
CA THR A 238 -30.57 20.29 14.43
C THR A 238 -29.82 19.01 14.07
N GLU A 239 -30.53 17.97 13.59
CA GLU A 239 -29.92 16.71 13.16
C GLU A 239 -29.15 16.89 11.86
N ALA A 240 -29.68 17.67 10.92
CA ALA A 240 -29.01 17.97 9.66
C ALA A 240 -27.68 18.72 9.85
N VAL A 241 -27.60 19.61 10.85
CA VAL A 241 -26.36 20.30 11.20
C VAL A 241 -25.32 19.33 11.77
N VAL A 242 -25.74 18.41 12.65
CA VAL A 242 -24.85 17.40 13.24
C VAL A 242 -24.33 16.44 12.16
N ASP A 243 -25.20 15.97 11.27
CA ASP A 243 -24.83 15.07 10.17
C ASP A 243 -23.84 15.74 9.21
N ALA A 244 -24.04 17.02 8.87
CA ALA A 244 -23.12 17.78 8.05
C ALA A 244 -21.75 17.99 8.72
N GLN A 245 -21.72 18.27 10.03
CA GLN A 245 -20.48 18.38 10.81
C GLN A 245 -19.73 17.05 10.89
N ASN A 246 -20.45 15.95 11.11
CA ASN A 246 -19.86 14.62 11.10
C ASN A 246 -19.27 14.28 9.73
N LEU A 247 -20.01 14.50 8.64
CA LEU A 247 -19.49 14.31 7.29
C LEU A 247 -18.25 15.17 7.03
N GLN A 248 -18.26 16.43 7.46
CA GLN A 248 -17.11 17.31 7.31
C GLN A 248 -15.87 16.80 8.08
N LYS A 249 -16.05 16.21 9.27
CA LYS A 249 -14.98 15.56 10.02
C LYS A 249 -14.41 14.35 9.26
N GLN A 250 -15.28 13.47 8.74
CA GLN A 250 -14.86 12.30 7.97
C GLN A 250 -14.13 12.68 6.68
N LEU A 251 -14.64 13.69 5.96
CA LEU A 251 -13.99 14.18 4.74
C LEU A 251 -12.60 14.79 5.03
N LYS A 252 -12.41 15.47 6.17
CA LYS A 252 -11.09 15.97 6.57
C LYS A 252 -10.11 14.83 6.85
N ALA A 253 -10.56 13.80 7.56
CA ALA A 253 -9.75 12.63 7.85
C ALA A 253 -9.36 11.87 6.57
N MET A 254 -10.32 11.67 5.65
CA MET A 254 -10.04 11.11 4.32
C MET A 254 -9.05 11.94 3.51
N ASN A 255 -9.17 13.27 3.51
CA ASN A 255 -8.21 14.15 2.81
C ASN A 255 -6.79 14.06 3.40
N LEU A 256 -6.66 13.96 4.72
CA LEU A 256 -5.36 13.72 5.38
C LEU A 256 -4.80 12.34 5.06
N SER A 257 -5.65 11.31 5.02
CA SER A 257 -5.25 9.96 4.62
C SER A 257 -4.70 9.93 3.20
N ILE A 258 -5.39 10.58 2.24
CA ILE A 258 -4.92 10.71 0.86
C ILE A 258 -3.58 11.45 0.81
N GLN A 259 -3.46 12.60 1.49
CA GLN A 259 -2.20 13.36 1.56
C GLN A 259 -1.04 12.51 2.07
N ASN A 260 -1.23 11.75 3.16
CA ASN A 260 -0.18 10.92 3.73
C ASN A 260 0.27 9.81 2.76
N ILE A 261 -0.67 9.22 2.03
CA ILE A 261 -0.38 8.23 0.98
C ILE A 261 0.40 8.88 -0.16
N GLU A 262 -0.02 10.05 -0.65
CA GLU A 262 0.69 10.80 -1.71
C GLU A 262 2.14 11.10 -1.33
N GLU A 263 2.37 11.58 -0.10
CA GLU A 263 3.71 11.84 0.42
C GLU A 263 4.52 10.55 0.60
N GLY A 264 3.87 9.47 1.03
CA GLY A 264 4.51 8.14 1.10
C GLY A 264 4.98 7.65 -0.27
N LEU A 265 4.12 7.76 -1.29
CA LEU A 265 4.45 7.41 -2.68
C LEU A 265 5.58 8.30 -3.24
N ASP A 266 5.59 9.60 -2.92
CA ASP A 266 6.66 10.51 -3.33
C ASP A 266 8.01 10.14 -2.69
N ARG A 267 8.00 9.77 -1.40
CA ARG A 267 9.20 9.28 -0.70
C ARG A 267 9.75 8.00 -1.33
N VAL A 268 8.88 7.04 -1.64
CA VAL A 268 9.27 5.81 -2.36
C VAL A 268 9.88 6.16 -3.72
N CYS A 269 9.20 6.98 -4.54
CA CYS A 269 9.72 7.41 -5.85
C CYS A 269 11.13 7.98 -5.76
N ARG A 270 11.36 8.92 -4.83
CA ARG A 270 12.66 9.59 -4.68
C ARG A 270 13.76 8.61 -4.30
N SER A 271 13.49 7.72 -3.35
CA SER A 271 14.43 6.67 -2.95
C SER A 271 14.72 5.73 -4.11
N THR A 272 13.70 5.24 -4.81
CA THR A 272 13.87 4.38 -5.99
C THR A 272 14.65 5.05 -7.12
N ILE A 273 14.41 6.34 -7.40
CA ILE A 273 15.18 7.11 -8.40
C ILE A 273 16.65 7.19 -7.99
N LYS A 274 16.93 7.46 -6.71
CA LYS A 274 18.29 7.50 -6.18
C LYS A 274 18.99 6.14 -6.36
N THR A 275 18.36 5.05 -5.92
CA THR A 275 18.87 3.68 -6.11
C THR A 275 19.13 3.37 -7.58
N ARG A 276 18.22 3.79 -8.49
CA ARG A 276 18.37 3.59 -9.93
C ARG A 276 19.62 4.29 -10.49
N VAL A 277 19.90 5.52 -10.05
CA VAL A 277 21.13 6.24 -10.43
C VAL A 277 22.37 5.48 -9.97
N SER A 278 22.36 4.96 -8.74
CA SER A 278 23.46 4.15 -8.20
C SER A 278 23.68 2.85 -8.98
N LEU A 279 22.60 2.16 -9.38
CA LEU A 279 22.67 0.98 -10.24
C LEU A 279 23.26 1.29 -11.62
N LEU A 280 22.85 2.40 -12.24
CA LEU A 280 23.39 2.83 -13.52
C LEU A 280 24.88 3.18 -13.44
N ASN A 281 25.30 3.86 -12.35
CA ASN A 281 26.71 4.14 -12.10
C ASN A 281 27.49 2.84 -11.91
N PHE A 282 26.93 1.88 -11.18
CA PHE A 282 27.55 0.57 -10.97
C PHE A 282 27.79 -0.20 -12.28
N LEU A 283 26.87 -0.15 -13.25
CA LEU A 283 27.06 -0.77 -14.56
C LEU A 283 28.12 -0.11 -15.45
N ASN A 284 28.46 1.15 -15.18
CA ASN A 284 29.40 1.93 -15.97
C ASN A 284 30.85 1.87 -15.45
N HIS A 285 31.08 1.21 -14.32
CA HIS A 285 32.39 0.98 -13.71
C HIS A 285 32.86 -0.46 -13.91
#